data_AF-A0A0Q1HDK4-F1
#
_entry.id   AF-A0A0Q1HDK4-F1
#
_cell.length_a   1.000
_cell.length_b   1.000
_cell.length_c   1.000
_cell.angle_alpha   90.00
_cell.angle_beta   90.00
_cell.angle_gamma   90.00
#
_symmetry.space_group_name_H-M   'P 1'
#
loop_
_entity.id
_entity.type
_entity.pdbx_description
1 polymer ?
#
loop_
_entity_poly.entity_id
_entity_poly.type
_entity_poly.pdbx_seq_one_letter_code
_entity_poly.pdbx_strand_id
1 'polypeptide(L)'
;MDVKFTPKICFLWITPRFFTPNGDGINDTWKIDGLTEIQNPEITIYDRFGVIQQQFQGEVEWDGTRNGNQVLASDYWFKISYENTEGVPKEYKSHFTLKR
;
A
#
# COMPACT_ATOMS: atom_id res chain seq x y z
N MET A 1 -27.29 28.51 -11.72
CA MET A 1 -25.89 28.04 -11.65
C MET A 1 -25.92 26.81 -10.77
N ASP A 2 -26.05 25.62 -11.36
CA ASP A 2 -26.09 24.38 -10.59
C ASP A 2 -24.70 24.11 -10.01
N VAL A 3 -24.60 24.20 -8.69
CA VAL A 3 -23.42 23.75 -7.95
C VAL A 3 -23.40 22.24 -8.08
N LYS A 4 -22.55 21.71 -8.96
CA LYS A 4 -22.30 20.27 -9.06
C LYS A 4 -21.67 19.83 -7.74
N PHE A 5 -22.47 19.19 -6.89
CA PHE A 5 -21.98 18.52 -5.69
C PHE A 5 -21.21 17.27 -6.16
N THR A 6 -19.88 17.36 -6.22
CA THR A 6 -19.05 16.16 -6.37
C THR A 6 -19.08 15.45 -5.01
N PRO A 7 -19.70 14.26 -4.89
CA PRO A 7 -19.60 13.51 -3.66
C PRO A 7 -18.11 13.28 -3.40
N LYS A 8 -17.67 13.63 -2.18
CA LYS A 8 -16.33 13.33 -1.71
C LYS A 8 -16.28 11.81 -1.56
N ILE A 9 -15.96 11.10 -2.65
CA ILE A 9 -15.78 9.66 -2.65
C ILE A 9 -14.65 9.39 -1.65
N CYS A 10 -15.01 8.76 -0.53
CA CYS A 10 -14.04 8.27 0.42
C CYS A 10 -13.47 6.99 -0.18
N PHE A 11 -12.25 7.06 -0.72
CA PHE A 11 -11.55 5.87 -1.21
C PHE A 11 -11.38 4.91 -0.04
N LEU A 12 -12.18 3.84 0.00
CA LEU A 12 -12.05 2.79 1.00
C LEU A 12 -11.02 1.78 0.50
N TRP A 13 -9.74 2.08 0.69
CA TRP A 13 -8.69 1.09 0.46
C TRP A 13 -8.62 0.12 1.63
N ILE A 14 -8.63 -1.16 1.30
CA ILE A 14 -8.51 -2.22 2.30
C ILE A 14 -7.04 -2.59 2.36
N THR A 15 -6.43 -2.25 3.50
CA THR A 15 -5.03 -2.55 3.76
C THR A 15 -4.95 -3.51 4.95
N PRO A 16 -4.39 -4.73 4.77
CA PRO A 16 -4.18 -5.65 5.86
C PRO A 16 -3.28 -5.02 6.91
N ARG A 17 -3.69 -5.10 8.19
CA ARG A 17 -2.88 -4.61 9.30
C ARG A 17 -1.69 -5.52 9.60
N PHE A 18 -1.71 -6.75 9.15
CA PHE A 18 -0.59 -7.68 9.26
C PHE A 18 -0.65 -8.78 8.20
N PHE A 19 0.47 -9.46 8.01
CA PHE A 19 0.59 -10.67 7.20
C PHE A 19 1.68 -11.59 7.78
N THR A 20 1.65 -12.87 7.43
CA THR A 20 2.46 -13.97 7.97
C THR A 20 3.05 -14.79 6.83
N PRO A 21 4.17 -14.38 6.21
CA PRO A 21 4.78 -15.11 5.09
C PRO A 21 5.49 -16.39 5.59
N ASN A 22 4.71 -17.40 5.94
CA ASN A 22 5.17 -18.69 6.48
C ASN A 22 4.90 -19.87 5.52
N GLY A 23 4.20 -19.62 4.41
CA GLY A 23 3.91 -20.59 3.36
C GLY A 23 2.74 -21.53 3.66
N ASP A 24 1.87 -21.18 4.60
CA ASP A 24 0.66 -21.96 4.92
C ASP A 24 -0.56 -21.61 4.04
N GLY A 25 -0.42 -20.63 3.15
CA GLY A 25 -1.46 -20.13 2.26
C GLY A 25 -2.38 -19.07 2.89
N ILE A 26 -2.14 -18.68 4.15
CA ILE A 26 -3.01 -17.78 4.93
C ILE A 26 -2.25 -16.49 5.26
N ASN A 27 -2.67 -15.38 4.66
CA ASN A 27 -2.03 -14.07 4.82
C ASN A 27 -0.52 -14.10 4.49
N ASP A 28 -0.10 -14.88 3.50
CA ASP A 28 1.31 -14.99 3.12
C ASP A 28 1.85 -13.73 2.44
N THR A 29 0.96 -12.92 1.86
CA THR A 29 1.33 -11.69 1.16
C THR A 29 0.55 -10.49 1.69
N TRP A 30 1.21 -9.33 1.62
CA TRP A 30 0.60 -8.04 1.87
C TRP A 30 0.20 -7.39 0.54
N LYS A 31 -1.08 -7.05 0.40
CA LYS A 31 -1.66 -6.43 -0.81
C LYS A 31 -2.60 -5.30 -0.44
N ILE A 32 -2.89 -4.42 -1.40
CA ILE A 32 -3.84 -3.33 -1.24
C ILE A 32 -4.98 -3.53 -2.24
N ASP A 33 -6.21 -3.65 -1.74
CA ASP A 33 -7.40 -3.74 -2.58
C ASP A 33 -8.01 -2.34 -2.79
N GLY A 34 -8.58 -2.11 -3.98
CA GLY A 34 -9.29 -0.86 -4.32
C GLY A 34 -8.44 0.23 -4.99
N LEU A 35 -7.26 -0.10 -5.54
CA LEU A 35 -6.42 0.84 -6.28
C LEU A 35 -6.93 1.16 -7.71
N THR A 36 -8.00 0.52 -8.16
CA THR A 36 -8.53 0.64 -9.54
C THR A 36 -9.09 2.01 -9.88
N GLU A 37 -9.38 2.85 -8.88
CA GLU A 37 -10.02 4.15 -9.07
C GLU A 37 -9.03 5.32 -9.20
N ILE A 38 -7.72 5.05 -9.12
CA ILE A 38 -6.66 6.07 -9.20
C ILE A 38 -5.70 5.76 -10.35
N GLN A 39 -5.13 6.81 -10.95
CA GLN A 39 -4.20 6.67 -12.06
C GLN A 39 -2.77 6.53 -11.55
N ASN A 40 -2.05 5.53 -12.07
CA ASN A 40 -0.62 5.30 -11.86
C ASN A 40 -0.16 5.42 -10.39
N PRO A 41 -0.77 4.67 -9.44
CA PRO A 41 -0.32 4.74 -8.06
C PRO A 41 1.10 4.21 -7.91
N GLU A 42 1.92 4.94 -7.16
CA GLU A 42 3.24 4.50 -6.72
C GLU A 42 3.18 4.13 -5.23
N ILE A 43 3.46 2.87 -4.92
CA ILE A 43 3.47 2.36 -3.55
C ILE A 43 4.92 2.18 -3.13
N THR A 44 5.30 2.78 -2.01
CA THR A 44 6.62 2.62 -1.41
C THR A 44 6.47 2.05 0.00
N ILE A 45 7.15 0.94 0.29
CA ILE A 45 7.21 0.31 1.61
C ILE A 45 8.57 0.62 2.24
N TYR A 46 8.57 1.02 3.51
CA TYR A 46 9.77 1.37 4.26
C TYR A 46 9.74 0.77 5.68
N ASP A 47 10.93 0.52 6.23
CA ASP A 47 11.08 0.07 7.61
C ASP A 47 11.02 1.25 8.61
N ARG A 48 11.13 0.93 9.91
CA ARG A 48 11.12 1.92 11.00
C ARG A 48 12.25 2.97 10.94
N PHE A 49 13.29 2.72 10.15
CA PHE A 49 14.41 3.64 9.95
C PHE A 49 14.25 4.46 8.67
N GLY A 50 13.14 4.30 7.93
CA GLY A 50 12.88 4.98 6.67
C GLY A 50 13.59 4.34 5.48
N VAL A 51 14.19 3.16 5.63
CA VAL A 51 14.85 2.47 4.51
C VAL A 51 13.78 1.80 3.65
N ILE A 52 13.80 2.12 2.35
CA ILE A 52 12.91 1.53 1.35
C ILE A 52 13.18 0.02 1.26
N GLN A 53 12.12 -0.76 1.45
CA GLN A 53 12.16 -2.21 1.32
C GLN A 53 11.70 -2.65 -0.07
N GLN A 54 10.65 -2.02 -0.59
CA GLN A 54 10.08 -2.35 -1.89
C GLN A 54 9.31 -1.16 -2.46
N GLN A 55 9.25 -1.10 -3.80
CA GLN A 55 8.42 -0.15 -4.55
C GLN A 55 7.59 -0.90 -5.60
N PHE A 56 6.38 -0.40 -5.84
CA PHE A 56 5.43 -0.94 -6.82
C PHE A 56 4.78 0.19 -7.61
N GLN A 57 4.42 -0.10 -8.86
CA GLN A 57 3.58 0.74 -9.69
C GLN A 57 2.29 -0.02 -9.99
N GLY A 58 1.12 0.57 -9.68
CA GLY A 58 -0.17 -0.09 -9.87
C GLY A 58 -0.52 -1.04 -8.72
N GLU A 59 -0.85 -2.29 -9.06
CA GLU A 59 -1.17 -3.32 -8.08
C GLU A 59 0.06 -3.73 -7.25
N VAL A 60 -0.17 -4.18 -6.02
CA VAL A 60 0.88 -4.56 -5.08
C VAL A 60 0.57 -5.88 -4.42
N GLU A 61 1.57 -6.75 -4.40
CA GLU A 61 1.64 -7.95 -3.59
C GLU A 61 3.08 -8.12 -3.08
N TRP A 62 3.25 -8.20 -1.76
CA TRP A 62 4.57 -8.30 -1.12
C TRP A 62 4.63 -9.47 -0.16
N ASP A 63 5.62 -10.34 -0.35
CA ASP A 63 5.86 -11.55 0.46
C ASP A 63 6.83 -11.32 1.63
N GLY A 64 7.21 -10.07 1.90
CA GLY A 64 8.19 -9.76 2.94
C GLY A 64 9.64 -10.04 2.54
N THR A 65 9.95 -9.99 1.24
CA THR A 65 11.33 -10.08 0.74
C THR A 65 11.84 -8.75 0.17
N ARG A 66 13.15 -8.53 0.28
CA ARG A 66 13.88 -7.45 -0.38
C ARG A 66 15.08 -8.05 -1.09
N ASN A 67 15.15 -7.86 -2.41
CA ASN A 67 16.21 -8.44 -3.26
C ASN A 67 16.36 -9.96 -3.03
N GLY A 68 15.23 -10.67 -2.92
CA GLY A 68 15.19 -12.12 -2.68
C GLY A 68 15.50 -12.56 -1.25
N ASN A 69 15.82 -11.64 -0.32
CA ASN A 69 16.08 -11.96 1.07
C ASN A 69 14.91 -11.58 1.96
N GLN A 70 14.55 -12.43 2.91
CA GLN A 70 13.51 -12.13 3.89
C GLN A 70 13.91 -10.92 4.76
N VAL A 71 13.00 -9.94 4.89
CA VAL A 71 13.19 -8.82 5.82
C VAL A 71 12.88 -9.24 7.27
N LEU A 72 12.99 -8.36 8.26
CA LEU A 72 12.70 -8.71 9.66
C LEU A 72 11.19 -8.79 9.94
N ALA A 73 10.80 -9.57 10.96
CA ALA A 73 9.48 -9.40 11.55
C ALA A 73 9.44 -8.08 12.33
N SER A 74 8.66 -7.12 11.85
CA SER A 74 8.59 -5.78 12.41
C SER A 74 7.36 -5.04 11.88
N ASP A 75 7.19 -3.81 12.35
CA ASP A 75 6.27 -2.87 11.72
C ASP A 75 6.94 -2.22 10.51
N TYR A 76 6.14 -2.07 9.47
CA TYR A 76 6.48 -1.44 8.21
C TYR A 76 5.46 -0.35 7.90
N TRP A 77 5.91 0.67 7.20
CA TRP A 77 5.06 1.76 6.76
C TRP A 77 5.02 1.77 5.25
N PHE A 78 3.93 2.30 4.71
CA PHE A 78 3.80 2.49 3.28
C PHE A 78 3.23 3.86 2.95
N LYS A 79 3.59 4.33 1.77
CA LYS A 79 3.05 5.53 1.13
C LYS A 79 2.50 5.16 -0.23
N ILE A 80 1.29 5.61 -0.54
CA ILE A 80 0.71 5.60 -1.88
C ILE A 80 0.75 7.03 -2.41
N SER A 81 1.49 7.26 -3.49
CA SER A 81 1.45 8.52 -4.25
C SER A 81 0.57 8.33 -5.48
N TYR A 82 -0.37 9.23 -5.75
CA TYR A 82 -1.27 9.13 -6.89
C TYR A 82 -1.82 10.50 -7.31
N GLU A 83 -2.38 10.58 -8.51
CA GLU A 83 -3.16 11.74 -8.96
C GLU A 83 -4.65 11.45 -8.82
N ASN A 84 -5.40 12.41 -8.27
CA ASN A 84 -6.86 12.32 -8.25
C ASN A 84 -7.44 12.60 -9.66
N THR A 85 -8.76 12.53 -9.79
CA THR A 85 -9.47 12.79 -11.05
C THR A 85 -9.28 14.22 -11.61
N GLU A 86 -8.75 15.15 -10.81
CA GLU A 86 -8.48 16.53 -11.21
C GLU A 86 -6.99 16.75 -11.56
N GLY A 87 -6.17 15.69 -11.58
CA GLY A 87 -4.72 15.78 -11.82
C GLY A 87 -3.95 16.37 -10.64
N VAL A 88 -4.55 16.44 -9.45
CA VAL A 88 -3.90 16.97 -8.25
C VAL A 88 -3.16 15.81 -7.56
N PRO A 89 -1.84 15.94 -7.30
CA PRO A 89 -1.09 14.95 -6.55
C PRO A 89 -1.64 14.78 -5.12
N LYS A 90 -1.77 13.53 -4.69
CA LYS A 90 -2.21 13.12 -3.36
C LYS A 90 -1.28 12.04 -2.82
N GLU A 91 -1.23 11.96 -1.50
CA GLU A 91 -0.55 10.90 -0.79
C GLU A 91 -1.44 10.29 0.30
N TYR A 92 -1.23 9.01 0.55
CA TYR A 92 -1.79 8.29 1.69
C TYR A 92 -0.70 7.48 2.37
N LYS A 93 -0.70 7.50 3.71
CA LYS A 93 0.31 6.86 4.54
C LYS A 93 -0.37 6.06 5.63
N SER A 94 0.11 4.84 5.85
CA SER A 94 -0.30 3.99 6.95
C SER A 94 0.80 2.95 7.23
N HIS A 95 0.51 1.94 8.04
CA HIS A 95 1.45 0.91 8.45
C HIS A 95 0.80 -0.47 8.57
N PHE A 96 1.63 -1.51 8.59
CA PHE A 96 1.25 -2.89 8.83
C PHE A 96 2.38 -3.64 9.55
N THR A 97 2.06 -4.79 10.13
CA THR A 97 3.02 -5.65 10.83
C THR A 97 3.34 -6.90 10.02
N LEU A 98 4.62 -7.19 9.78
CA LEU A 98 5.06 -8.50 9.31
C LEU A 98 5.29 -9.40 10.52
N LYS A 99 4.62 -10.55 10.56
CA LYS A 99 4.75 -11.56 11.63
C LYS A 99 5.38 -12.85 11.10
N ARG A 100 5.98 -13.62 12.00
CA ARG A 100 6.51 -14.97 11.75
C ARG A 100 6.30 -15.84 12.98
#